data_AF-A0A818Y1J3-F1
#
_entry.id   AF-A0A818Y1J3-F1
#
_cell.length_a   1.000
_cell.length_b   1.000
_cell.length_c   1.000
_cell.angle_alpha   90.00
_cell.angle_beta   90.00
_cell.angle_gamma   90.00
#
_symmetry.space_group_name_H-M   'P 1'
#
loop_
_entity.id
_entity.type
_entity.pdbx_description
1 polymer ?
#
loop_
_entity_poly.entity_id
_entity_poly.type
_entity_poly.pdbx_seq_one_letter_code
_entity_poly.pdbx_strand_id
1 'polypeptide(L)'
;MQYYYEISSIKQDSFLKKKKQQTYYFSAIYAFPRIEIPKKAIEYAKSKNMTPDEFYCFQLLDKTGICVLSGSDFKQRPGTYNLRTTFLPPIDQMKEMVERFRTFHMSFLHQWK
;
A
#
# COMPACT_ATOMS: atom_id res chain seq x y z
N MET A 1 -13.09 -2.05 -14.74
CA MET A 1 -13.09 -0.57 -14.91
C MET A 1 -13.92 0.16 -13.86
N GLN A 2 -15.11 -0.32 -13.48
CA GLN A 2 -15.97 0.34 -12.48
C GLN A 2 -15.35 0.43 -11.07
N TYR A 3 -14.50 -0.52 -10.69
CA TYR A 3 -13.84 -0.55 -9.38
C TYR A 3 -12.70 0.47 -9.20
N TYR A 4 -11.93 0.74 -10.27
CA TYR A 4 -10.90 1.80 -10.27
C TYR A 4 -11.51 3.19 -10.14
N TYR A 5 -12.74 3.34 -10.62
CA TYR A 5 -13.54 4.55 -10.45
C TYR A 5 -13.96 4.76 -9.00
N GLU A 6 -14.47 3.73 -8.31
CA GLU A 6 -14.90 3.88 -6.90
C GLU A 6 -13.76 4.29 -5.96
N ILE A 7 -12.53 3.85 -6.23
CA ILE A 7 -11.36 4.20 -5.38
C ILE A 7 -10.86 5.63 -5.67
N SER A 8 -11.02 6.12 -6.91
CA SER A 8 -10.55 7.46 -7.32
C SER A 8 -11.62 8.56 -7.22
N SER A 9 -12.91 8.20 -7.28
CA SER A 9 -14.03 9.14 -7.27
C SER A 9 -14.34 9.73 -5.90
N ILE A 10 -13.84 9.14 -4.80
CA ILE A 10 -14.10 9.60 -3.42
C ILE A 10 -13.63 11.06 -3.17
N LYS A 11 -12.87 11.69 -4.09
CA LYS A 11 -12.53 13.13 -4.00
C LYS A 11 -12.70 13.97 -5.28
N GLN A 12 -13.15 13.41 -6.40
CA GLN A 12 -13.10 14.10 -7.71
C GLN A 12 -14.47 14.42 -8.36
N ASP A 13 -15.56 14.07 -7.69
CA ASP A 13 -16.92 14.15 -8.25
C ASP A 13 -17.47 15.57 -8.51
N SER A 14 -16.86 16.62 -7.96
CA SER A 14 -17.35 17.99 -8.17
C SER A 14 -16.86 18.65 -9.47
N PHE A 15 -15.81 18.13 -10.12
CA PHE A 15 -15.12 18.86 -11.19
C PHE A 15 -15.46 18.42 -12.63
N LEU A 16 -15.90 17.17 -12.86
CA LEU A 16 -15.85 16.56 -14.21
C LEU A 16 -17.18 16.45 -14.98
N LYS A 17 -18.27 17.08 -14.53
CA LYS A 17 -19.60 16.96 -15.20
C LYS A 17 -19.74 17.67 -16.56
N LYS A 18 -18.68 18.20 -17.18
CA LYS A 18 -18.78 18.89 -18.48
C LYS A 18 -17.63 18.51 -19.42
N LYS A 19 -17.75 17.40 -20.15
CA LYS A 19 -17.40 17.26 -21.59
C LYS A 19 -17.50 15.79 -22.04
N LYS A 20 -18.34 15.56 -23.06
CA LYS A 20 -18.52 14.27 -23.77
C LYS A 20 -17.32 14.00 -24.69
N GLN A 21 -16.24 13.42 -24.14
CA GLN A 21 -15.25 12.58 -24.82
C GLN A 21 -14.34 12.03 -23.72
N GLN A 22 -14.61 10.83 -23.21
CA GLN A 22 -13.91 10.32 -22.03
C GLN A 22 -12.65 9.53 -22.42
N THR A 23 -11.59 10.26 -22.75
CA THR A 23 -10.21 9.73 -22.70
C THR A 23 -9.75 9.85 -21.24
N TYR A 24 -9.64 8.72 -20.54
CA TYR A 24 -9.17 8.69 -19.15
C TYR A 24 -7.65 8.82 -19.10
N TYR A 25 -7.16 9.98 -18.69
CA TYR A 25 -5.77 10.16 -18.30
C TYR A 25 -5.65 9.84 -16.81
N PHE A 26 -5.27 8.60 -16.46
CA PHE A 26 -4.87 8.27 -15.09
C PHE A 26 -3.55 8.97 -14.80
N SER A 27 -3.57 10.05 -14.00
CA SER A 27 -2.36 10.82 -13.70
C SER A 27 -1.44 10.14 -12.66
N ALA A 28 -1.89 9.07 -12.01
CA ALA A 28 -1.09 8.30 -11.06
C ALA A 28 -1.47 6.81 -11.08
N ILE A 29 -0.46 5.95 -10.92
CA ILE A 29 -0.56 4.47 -10.88
C ILE A 29 -0.14 3.90 -9.52
N TYR A 30 -0.02 4.76 -8.51
CA TYR A 30 0.52 4.44 -7.19
C TYR A 30 -0.51 4.70 -6.09
N ALA A 31 -0.56 3.80 -5.11
CA ALA A 31 -1.32 3.96 -3.87
C ALA A 31 -0.36 4.01 -2.66
N PHE A 32 -0.74 4.77 -1.64
CA PHE A 32 0.04 4.97 -0.41
C PHE A 32 -0.74 4.57 0.87
N PRO A 33 -1.13 3.29 1.03
CA PRO A 33 -1.85 2.89 2.23
C PRO A 33 -0.98 3.04 3.48
N ARG A 34 -1.62 3.45 4.58
CA ARG A 34 -1.03 3.48 5.91
C ARG A 34 -1.17 2.10 6.54
N ILE A 35 -0.14 1.65 7.23
CA ILE A 35 -0.14 0.41 8.00
C ILE A 35 0.09 0.70 9.48
N GLU A 36 -0.51 -0.13 10.33
CA GLU A 36 -0.24 -0.12 11.76
C GLU A 36 0.80 -1.20 12.06
N ILE A 37 1.89 -0.78 12.71
CA ILE A 37 3.00 -1.66 13.06
C ILE A 37 3.04 -1.76 14.60
N PRO A 38 2.97 -2.98 15.16
CA PRO A 38 3.06 -3.18 16.61
C PRO A 38 4.37 -2.65 17.20
N LYS A 39 4.35 -2.24 18.48
CA LYS A 39 5.52 -1.68 19.17
C LYS A 39 6.73 -2.62 19.15
N LYS A 40 6.52 -3.92 19.35
CA LYS A 40 7.60 -4.93 19.32
C LYS A 40 8.30 -4.97 17.96
N ALA A 41 7.53 -4.89 16.87
CA ALA A 41 8.11 -4.84 15.52
C ALA A 41 8.88 -3.53 15.29
N ILE A 42 8.39 -2.40 15.81
CA ILE A 42 9.08 -1.11 15.73
C ILE A 42 10.43 -1.17 16.46
N GLU A 43 10.45 -1.72 17.68
CA GLU A 43 11.67 -1.86 18.49
C GLU A 43 12.67 -2.81 17.82
N TYR A 44 12.18 -3.94 17.29
CA TYR A 44 13.02 -4.87 16.55
C TYR A 44 13.62 -4.25 15.29
N ALA A 45 12.84 -3.53 14.49
CA ALA A 45 13.32 -2.82 13.30
C ALA A 45 14.45 -1.84 13.67
N LYS A 46 14.25 -1.05 14.74
CA LYS A 46 15.28 -0.13 15.25
C LYS A 46 16.55 -0.86 15.69
N SER A 47 16.43 -2.02 16.34
CA SER A 47 17.60 -2.83 16.73
C SER A 47 18.41 -3.35 15.53
N LYS A 48 17.79 -3.40 14.36
CA LYS A 48 18.41 -3.79 13.09
C LYS A 48 18.84 -2.61 12.22
N ASN A 49 18.78 -1.38 12.75
CA ASN A 49 19.03 -0.14 11.99
C ASN A 49 18.14 0.00 10.75
N MET A 50 16.88 -0.48 10.82
CA MET A 50 15.88 -0.34 9.77
C MET A 50 14.72 0.52 10.26
N THR A 51 14.06 1.23 9.35
CA THR A 51 12.78 1.86 9.69
C THR A 51 11.69 0.79 9.83
N PRO A 52 10.63 1.02 10.61
CA PRO A 52 9.59 0.02 10.82
C PRO A 52 8.85 -0.39 9.54
N ASP A 53 8.62 0.55 8.63
CA ASP A 53 8.02 0.30 7.33
C ASP A 53 8.96 -0.42 6.37
N GLU A 54 10.27 -0.13 6.36
CA GLU A 54 11.26 -0.94 5.62
C GLU A 54 11.21 -2.40 6.11
N PHE A 55 11.26 -2.61 7.42
CA PHE A 55 11.18 -3.93 8.01
C PHE A 55 9.90 -4.68 7.59
N TYR A 56 8.74 -4.00 7.61
CA TYR A 56 7.49 -4.59 7.14
C TYR A 56 7.55 -4.95 5.65
N CYS A 57 8.10 -4.08 4.80
CA CYS A 57 8.22 -4.32 3.36
C CYS A 57 9.16 -5.49 3.05
N PHE A 58 10.28 -5.62 3.77
CA PHE A 58 11.18 -6.77 3.63
C PHE A 58 10.51 -8.07 4.07
N GLN A 59 9.79 -8.07 5.19
CA GLN A 59 9.06 -9.26 5.64
C GLN A 59 7.96 -9.66 4.64
N LEU A 60 7.27 -8.68 4.05
CA LEU A 60 6.26 -8.92 3.02
C LEU A 60 6.91 -9.56 1.79
N LEU A 61 8.03 -9.02 1.33
CA LEU A 61 8.79 -9.56 0.19
C LEU A 61 9.28 -10.98 0.46
N ASP A 62 9.89 -11.24 1.61
CA ASP A 62 10.42 -12.55 1.99
C ASP A 62 9.32 -13.63 2.05
N LYS A 63 8.16 -13.30 2.64
CA LYS A 63 7.08 -14.28 2.85
C LYS A 63 6.14 -14.45 1.68
N THR A 64 5.97 -13.41 0.87
CA THR A 64 4.94 -13.40 -0.19
C THR A 64 5.51 -13.12 -1.57
N GLY A 65 6.76 -12.72 -1.73
CA GLY A 65 7.30 -12.26 -3.01
C GLY A 65 6.71 -10.92 -3.51
N ILE A 66 5.84 -10.26 -2.74
CA ILE A 66 5.27 -8.96 -3.10
C ILE A 66 6.29 -7.87 -2.78
N CYS A 67 6.76 -7.17 -3.80
CA CYS A 67 7.68 -6.05 -3.67
C CYS A 67 6.92 -4.72 -3.64
N VAL A 68 7.11 -3.95 -2.57
CA VAL A 68 6.56 -2.59 -2.37
C VAL A 68 7.66 -1.70 -1.81
N LEU A 69 7.47 -0.38 -1.87
CA LEU A 69 8.42 0.55 -1.24
C LEU A 69 7.94 1.04 0.12
N SER A 70 8.88 1.27 1.03
CA SER A 70 8.67 1.95 2.30
C SER A 70 8.23 3.40 2.10
N GLY A 71 7.36 3.89 2.98
CA GLY A 71 6.95 5.29 3.01
C GLY A 71 8.02 6.24 3.53
N SER A 72 9.03 5.73 4.25
CA SER A 72 10.19 6.47 4.75
C SER A 72 10.96 7.15 3.61
N ASP A 73 10.96 6.57 2.42
CA ASP A 73 11.58 7.16 1.21
C ASP A 73 10.81 8.38 0.66
N PHE A 74 9.58 8.61 1.13
CA PHE A 74 8.63 9.59 0.55
C PHE A 74 8.26 10.73 1.50
N LYS A 75 9.13 11.07 2.47
CA LYS A 75 8.89 12.15 3.45
C LYS A 75 7.58 11.98 4.23
N GLN A 76 7.28 10.75 4.67
CA GLN A 76 6.10 10.46 5.47
C GLN A 76 6.11 11.19 6.83
N ARG A 77 4.93 11.38 7.43
CA ARG A 77 4.80 12.05 8.73
C ARG A 77 5.46 11.20 9.84
N PRO A 78 6.22 11.79 10.78
CA PRO A 78 6.77 11.05 11.91
C PRO A 78 5.70 10.31 12.71
N GLY A 79 5.98 9.04 13.08
CA GLY A 79 5.04 8.17 13.79
C GLY A 79 3.96 7.54 12.92
N THR A 80 3.99 7.77 11.60
CA THR A 80 3.15 7.05 10.62
C THR A 80 4.03 6.19 9.74
N TYR A 81 3.46 5.07 9.28
CA TYR A 81 4.13 4.10 8.43
C TYR A 81 3.26 3.87 7.22
N ASN A 82 3.82 4.13 6.05
CA ASN A 82 3.14 3.96 4.77
C ASN A 82 3.92 2.97 3.91
N LEU A 83 3.23 2.43 2.91
CA LEU A 83 3.86 1.68 1.82
C LEU A 83 3.40 2.27 0.49
N ARG A 84 4.25 2.23 -0.53
CA ARG A 84 3.88 2.56 -1.91
C ARG A 84 3.71 1.29 -2.71
N THR A 85 2.54 1.11 -3.29
CA THR A 85 2.22 -0.01 -4.18
C THR A 85 1.71 0.48 -5.53
N THR A 86 1.86 -0.33 -6.57
CA THR A 86 1.30 -0.08 -7.90
C THR A 86 0.06 -0.95 -8.13
N PHE A 87 -0.86 -0.47 -8.97
CA PHE A 87 -2.09 -1.19 -9.32
C PHE A 87 -2.24 -1.40 -10.83
N LEU A 88 -1.10 -1.68 -11.48
CA LEU A 88 -1.00 -1.97 -12.91
C LEU A 88 -1.43 -3.38 -13.34
N PRO A 89 -1.23 -4.44 -12.54
CA PRO A 89 -1.60 -5.79 -12.96
C PRO A 89 -3.11 -5.96 -13.25
N PRO A 90 -3.49 -6.96 -14.05
CA PRO A 90 -4.89 -7.31 -14.26
C PRO A 90 -5.64 -7.60 -12.96
N ILE A 91 -6.96 -7.36 -12.96
CA ILE A 91 -7.80 -7.44 -11.76
C ILE A 91 -7.68 -8.79 -11.05
N ASP A 92 -7.61 -9.90 -11.78
CA ASP A 92 -7.55 -11.22 -11.14
C ASP A 92 -6.21 -11.48 -10.45
N GLN A 93 -5.11 -10.96 -11.00
CA GLN A 93 -3.80 -10.98 -10.32
C GLN A 93 -3.80 -10.05 -9.10
N MET A 94 -4.49 -8.91 -9.19
CA MET A 94 -4.65 -7.99 -8.06
C MET A 94 -5.43 -8.64 -6.91
N LYS A 95 -6.48 -9.42 -7.18
CA LYS A 95 -7.22 -10.16 -6.15
C LYS A 95 -6.32 -11.16 -5.43
N GLU A 96 -5.51 -11.92 -6.16
CA GLU A 96 -4.55 -12.85 -5.57
C GLU A 96 -3.51 -12.12 -4.70
N MET A 97 -2.94 -11.03 -5.21
CA MET A 97 -1.99 -10.19 -4.48
C MET A 97 -2.60 -9.66 -3.17
N VAL A 98 -3.83 -9.14 -3.23
CA VAL A 98 -4.54 -8.63 -2.05
C VAL A 98 -4.76 -9.73 -1.01
N GLU A 99 -5.10 -10.94 -1.43
CA GLU A 99 -5.33 -12.06 -0.51
C GLU A 99 -4.02 -12.54 0.16
N ARG A 100 -2.93 -12.60 -0.60
CA ARG A 100 -1.58 -12.90 -0.07
C ARG A 100 -1.14 -11.81 0.91
N PHE A 101 -1.35 -10.55 0.56
CA PHE A 101 -1.07 -9.41 1.44
C PHE A 101 -1.89 -9.48 2.73
N ARG A 102 -3.19 -9.77 2.65
CA ARG A 102 -4.08 -9.90 3.80
C ARG A 102 -3.61 -11.00 4.75
N THR A 103 -3.32 -12.17 4.21
CA THR A 103 -2.84 -13.33 4.99
C THR A 103 -1.51 -13.02 5.68
N PHE A 104 -0.58 -12.40 4.96
CA PHE A 104 0.67 -11.93 5.53
C PHE A 104 0.44 -10.90 6.65
N HIS A 105 -0.36 -9.87 6.40
CA HIS A 105 -0.58 -8.78 7.34
C HIS A 105 -1.15 -9.30 8.67
N MET A 106 -2.14 -10.19 8.62
CA MET A 106 -2.70 -10.82 9.82
C MET A 106 -1.68 -11.67 10.57
N SER A 107 -0.86 -12.44 9.85
CA SER A 107 0.21 -13.26 10.43
C SER A 107 1.29 -12.39 11.08
N PHE A 108 1.68 -11.29 10.43
CA PHE A 108 2.63 -10.32 10.94
C PHE A 108 2.11 -9.68 12.23
N LEU A 109 0.85 -9.21 12.25
CA LEU A 109 0.25 -8.65 13.45
C LEU A 109 0.17 -9.66 14.60
N HIS A 110 -0.11 -10.94 14.31
CA HIS A 110 -0.13 -11.99 15.32
C HIS A 110 1.26 -12.26 15.89
N GLN A 111 2.28 -12.34 15.03
CA GLN A 111 3.67 -12.58 15.44
C GLN A 111 4.23 -11.44 16.31
N TRP A 112 3.88 -10.20 15.99
CA TRP A 112 4.45 -9.01 16.61
C TRP A 112 3.53 -8.33 17.64
N LYS A 113 2.41 -8.96 17.97
CA LYS A 113 1.42 -8.49 18.95
C LYS A 113 2.04 -8.21 20.32
#